data_AF-A0A7X9JEZ8-F1
#
_entry.id   AF-A0A7X9JEZ8-F1
#
_cell.length_a   1.000
_cell.length_b   1.000
_cell.length_c   1.000
_cell.angle_alpha   90.00
_cell.angle_beta   90.00
_cell.angle_gamma   90.00
#
_symmetry.space_group_name_H-M   'P 1'
#
loop_
_entity.id
_entity.type
_entity.pdbx_description
1 polymer ?
#
loop_
_entity_poly.entity_id
_entity_poly.type
_entity_poly.pdbx_seq_one_letter_code
_entity_poly.pdbx_strand_id
1 'polypeptide(L)'
;SQSQSGGRLASLASQFGGLASLAGIAMPSSASSTEIVALLESNILKKEVIETHQLLPVLFKDQWDENTKSWKKPGVSLNPLAFIAKLRPAPKTVKKEPGVPGTWDGIRVLNGIVKINYDMKEDIITISVDFPDPDMAARIANYFVLTLNDHMSMEAKRIATTNREYLEQQLTQTSDPIVQQKIYNLIADKIETTMMAEVKEGFAFKVLDPPMAPDKKSKPKRAQMAVVAFMVSVFIGIFAVLFKEYIRKIKENSAGGHHA
;
A
#
# COMPACT_ATOMS: atom_id res chain seq x y z
N SER A 1 -6.45 37.82 -49.18
CA SER A 1 -7.35 36.74 -48.73
C SER A 1 -6.63 35.77 -47.79
N GLN A 2 -6.20 36.21 -46.59
CA GLN A 2 -5.43 35.32 -45.68
C GLN A 2 -5.63 35.53 -44.17
N SER A 3 -6.64 36.28 -43.70
CA SER A 3 -6.83 36.50 -42.24
C SER A 3 -8.11 35.89 -41.63
N GLN A 4 -8.92 35.16 -42.40
CA GLN A 4 -10.24 34.66 -41.92
C GLN A 4 -10.29 33.18 -41.53
N SER A 5 -9.29 32.35 -41.87
CA SER A 5 -9.30 30.91 -41.51
C SER A 5 -8.73 30.63 -40.11
N GLY A 6 -7.79 31.46 -39.62
CA GLY A 6 -7.16 31.28 -38.29
C GLY A 6 -8.11 31.53 -37.11
N GLY A 7 -9.06 32.46 -37.26
CA GLY A 7 -10.02 32.80 -36.20
C GLY A 7 -11.09 31.73 -35.97
N ARG A 8 -11.48 30.99 -37.02
CA ARG A 8 -12.50 29.94 -36.93
C ARG A 8 -11.93 28.63 -36.36
N LEU A 9 -10.66 28.34 -36.62
CA LEU A 9 -9.95 27.25 -35.95
C LEU A 9 -9.67 27.57 -34.47
N ALA A 10 -9.31 28.82 -34.16
CA ALA A 10 -9.12 29.27 -32.78
C ALA A 10 -10.45 29.27 -31.99
N SER A 11 -11.58 29.61 -32.62
CA SER A 11 -12.90 29.56 -31.97
C SER A 11 -13.42 28.13 -31.74
N LEU A 12 -13.02 27.18 -32.59
CA LEU A 12 -13.31 25.76 -32.37
C LEU A 12 -12.39 25.20 -31.27
N ALA A 13 -11.10 25.56 -31.26
CA ALA A 13 -10.17 25.19 -30.19
C ALA A 13 -10.57 25.78 -28.83
N SER A 14 -11.13 27.00 -28.78
CA SER A 14 -11.64 27.60 -27.54
C SER A 14 -12.95 26.97 -27.06
N GLN A 15 -13.81 26.50 -27.97
CA GLN A 15 -15.04 25.78 -27.61
C GLN A 15 -14.77 24.36 -27.10
N PHE A 16 -13.68 23.72 -27.55
CA PHE A 16 -13.25 22.42 -27.02
C PHE A 16 -12.30 22.54 -25.80
N GLY A 17 -11.55 23.64 -25.66
CA GLY A 17 -10.65 23.89 -24.53
C GLY A 17 -11.30 24.56 -23.31
N GLY A 18 -12.39 25.32 -23.51
CA GLY A 18 -13.08 26.07 -22.45
C GLY A 18 -14.12 25.29 -21.64
N LEU A 19 -14.41 24.05 -22.01
CA LEU A 19 -15.34 23.17 -21.28
C LEU A 19 -14.64 22.18 -20.34
N ALA A 20 -13.30 22.06 -20.42
CA ALA A 20 -12.51 21.18 -19.56
C ALA A 20 -12.36 21.71 -18.12
N SER A 21 -12.58 23.01 -17.88
CA SER A 21 -12.35 23.66 -16.59
C SER A 21 -13.61 23.91 -15.75
N LEU A 22 -14.81 23.71 -16.31
CA LEU A 22 -16.09 24.00 -15.63
C LEU A 22 -16.91 22.76 -15.24
N ALA A 23 -16.42 21.57 -15.58
CA ALA A 23 -16.85 20.34 -14.95
C ALA A 23 -15.66 19.83 -14.13
N GLY A 24 -15.77 19.83 -12.80
CA GLY A 24 -14.85 19.14 -11.88
C GLY A 24 -14.87 17.61 -12.03
N ILE A 25 -15.08 17.14 -13.26
CA ILE A 25 -15.03 15.76 -13.70
C ILE A 25 -13.90 15.76 -14.73
N ALA A 26 -12.67 15.71 -14.21
CA ALA A 26 -11.57 15.19 -15.00
C ALA A 26 -12.00 13.84 -15.57
N MET A 27 -11.62 13.60 -16.83
CA MET A 27 -11.90 12.37 -17.57
C MET A 27 -11.71 11.13 -16.67
N PRO A 28 -12.66 10.16 -16.66
CA PRO A 28 -12.48 8.90 -15.95
C PRO A 28 -11.47 7.96 -16.62
N SER A 29 -10.61 8.45 -17.52
CA SER A 29 -9.66 7.59 -18.26
C SER A 29 -8.38 7.29 -17.47
N SER A 30 -8.03 8.09 -16.47
CA SER A 30 -6.95 7.80 -15.53
C SER A 30 -7.52 7.79 -14.11
N ALA A 31 -7.32 6.70 -13.38
CA ALA A 31 -7.71 6.63 -11.98
C ALA A 31 -7.11 7.80 -11.20
N SER A 32 -7.90 8.42 -10.33
CA SER A 32 -7.38 9.53 -9.52
C SER A 32 -6.26 9.02 -8.61
N SER A 33 -5.21 9.81 -8.39
CA SER A 33 -4.10 9.41 -7.51
C SER A 33 -4.59 9.03 -6.11
N THR A 34 -5.66 9.65 -5.62
CA THR A 34 -6.35 9.29 -4.38
C THR A 34 -6.99 7.90 -4.42
N GLU A 35 -7.57 7.49 -5.55
CA GLU A 35 -8.12 6.15 -5.76
C GLU A 35 -7.00 5.11 -5.82
N ILE A 36 -5.88 5.42 -6.48
CA ILE A 36 -4.69 4.57 -6.53
C ILE A 36 -4.15 4.35 -5.11
N VAL A 37 -4.03 5.41 -4.30
CA VAL A 37 -3.60 5.32 -2.90
C VAL A 37 -4.58 4.47 -2.08
N ALA A 38 -5.88 4.71 -2.23
CA ALA A 38 -6.91 3.92 -1.52
C ALA A 38 -6.85 2.44 -1.89
N LEU A 39 -6.60 2.12 -3.16
CA LEU A 39 -6.46 0.74 -3.62
C LEU A 39 -5.17 0.09 -3.09
N LEU A 40 -4.04 0.82 -3.08
CA LEU A 40 -2.78 0.37 -2.48
C LEU A 40 -2.92 0.06 -0.98
N GLU A 41 -3.70 0.86 -0.26
CA GLU A 41 -3.98 0.65 1.16
C GLU A 41 -5.02 -0.45 1.41
N SER A 42 -5.80 -0.82 0.40
CA SER A 42 -6.89 -1.79 0.53
C SER A 42 -6.38 -3.21 0.89
N ASN A 43 -7.24 -3.95 1.59
CA ASN A 43 -6.99 -5.37 1.87
C ASN A 43 -7.15 -6.24 0.62
N ILE A 44 -7.88 -5.77 -0.40
CA ILE A 44 -8.13 -6.49 -1.64
C ILE A 44 -6.82 -6.64 -2.40
N LEU A 45 -6.12 -5.51 -2.63
CA LEU A 45 -4.84 -5.54 -3.33
C LEU A 45 -3.78 -6.32 -2.54
N LYS A 46 -3.71 -6.13 -1.22
CA LYS A 46 -2.75 -6.87 -0.36
C LYS A 46 -3.00 -8.37 -0.41
N LYS A 47 -4.28 -8.80 -0.40
CA LYS A 47 -4.66 -10.20 -0.58
C LYS A 47 -4.17 -10.72 -1.92
N GLU A 48 -4.44 -10.01 -3.00
CA GLU A 48 -4.05 -10.39 -4.35
C GLU A 48 -2.53 -10.47 -4.50
N VAL A 49 -1.78 -9.51 -3.96
CA VAL A 49 -0.32 -9.54 -3.91
C VAL A 49 0.17 -10.81 -3.19
N ILE A 50 -0.45 -11.19 -2.08
CA ILE A 50 -0.08 -12.40 -1.33
C ILE A 50 -0.35 -13.67 -2.12
N GLU A 51 -1.52 -13.76 -2.76
CA GLU A 51 -2.00 -14.95 -3.46
C GLU A 51 -1.26 -15.15 -4.79
N THR A 52 -1.13 -14.09 -5.59
CA THR A 52 -0.49 -14.11 -6.91
C THR A 52 1.00 -14.38 -6.82
N HIS A 53 1.70 -13.80 -5.83
CA HIS A 53 3.16 -13.95 -5.69
C HIS A 53 3.58 -14.95 -4.62
N GLN A 54 2.62 -15.72 -4.07
CA GLN A 54 2.85 -16.73 -3.04
C GLN A 54 3.74 -16.22 -1.90
N LEU A 55 3.39 -15.06 -1.34
CA LEU A 55 4.26 -14.37 -0.36
C LEU A 55 4.23 -14.98 1.03
N LEU A 56 3.27 -15.85 1.37
CA LEU A 56 3.15 -16.40 2.73
C LEU A 56 4.44 -17.10 3.20
N PRO A 57 5.05 -18.06 2.45
CA PRO A 57 6.32 -18.66 2.83
C PRO A 57 7.45 -17.65 3.05
N VAL A 58 7.47 -16.57 2.28
CA VAL A 58 8.50 -15.54 2.36
C VAL A 58 8.32 -14.67 3.59
N LEU A 59 7.08 -14.26 3.89
CA LEU A 59 6.73 -13.45 5.05
C LEU A 59 6.91 -14.24 6.37
N PHE A 60 6.71 -15.56 6.32
CA PHE A 60 6.79 -16.46 7.49
C PHE A 60 7.91 -17.50 7.34
N LYS A 61 9.10 -17.06 6.93
CA LYS A 61 10.28 -17.92 6.71
C LYS A 61 10.58 -18.86 7.88
N ASP A 62 10.37 -18.40 9.11
CA ASP A 62 10.64 -19.21 10.31
C ASP A 62 9.67 -20.40 10.47
N GLN A 63 8.45 -20.27 9.96
CA GLN A 63 7.39 -21.28 10.03
C GLN A 63 7.32 -22.16 8.78
N TRP A 64 7.99 -21.76 7.70
CA TRP A 64 8.10 -22.50 6.46
C TRP A 64 9.32 -23.41 6.48
N ASP A 65 9.17 -24.62 5.94
CA ASP A 65 10.29 -25.51 5.65
C ASP A 65 10.48 -25.58 4.13
N GLU A 66 11.61 -25.02 3.68
CA GLU A 66 11.98 -24.93 2.27
C GLU A 66 12.30 -26.30 1.66
N ASN A 67 12.79 -27.25 2.45
CA ASN A 67 13.16 -28.59 1.97
C ASN A 67 11.93 -29.46 1.72
N THR A 68 10.96 -29.40 2.62
CA THR A 68 9.73 -30.20 2.54
C THR A 68 8.60 -29.46 1.82
N LYS A 69 8.82 -28.19 1.44
CA LYS A 69 7.80 -27.27 0.88
C LYS A 69 6.51 -27.30 1.70
N SER A 70 6.65 -27.33 3.02
CA SER A 70 5.51 -27.49 3.93
C SER A 70 5.65 -26.62 5.17
N TRP A 71 4.51 -26.30 5.78
CA TRP A 71 4.47 -25.55 7.03
C TRP A 71 4.88 -26.43 8.21
N LYS A 72 5.73 -25.90 9.08
CA LYS A 72 6.13 -26.55 10.33
C LYS A 72 4.89 -26.69 11.22
N LYS A 73 4.39 -27.92 11.36
CA LYS A 73 3.25 -28.20 12.24
C LYS A 73 3.68 -27.99 13.69
N PRO A 74 2.91 -27.27 14.51
CA PRO A 74 3.22 -27.10 15.92
C PRO A 74 3.24 -28.49 16.57
N GLY A 75 4.36 -28.82 17.24
CA GLY A 75 4.48 -30.07 17.98
C GLY A 75 3.34 -30.21 18.98
N VAL A 76 2.79 -31.43 19.12
CA VAL A 76 1.68 -31.73 20.02
C VAL A 76 2.09 -31.35 21.45
N SER A 77 1.58 -30.25 21.98
CA SER A 77 1.78 -29.90 23.38
C SER A 77 0.86 -30.74 24.25
N LEU A 78 1.41 -31.71 24.99
CA LEU A 78 0.70 -32.46 26.05
C LEU A 78 0.49 -31.58 27.30
N ASN A 79 0.02 -30.34 27.13
CA ASN A 79 -0.23 -29.43 28.22
C ASN A 79 -1.71 -29.54 28.66
N PRO A 80 -2.03 -29.96 29.90
CA PRO A 80 -3.41 -30.12 30.37
C PRO A 80 -4.24 -28.82 30.29
N LEU A 81 -3.60 -27.64 30.32
CA LEU A 81 -4.27 -26.34 30.14
C LEU A 81 -4.88 -26.15 28.72
N ALA A 82 -4.27 -26.74 27.68
CA ALA A 82 -4.78 -26.66 26.31
C ALA A 82 -6.09 -27.45 26.15
N PHE A 83 -6.28 -28.49 26.98
CA PHE A 83 -7.52 -29.27 27.02
C PHE A 83 -8.68 -28.43 27.57
N ILE A 84 -8.42 -27.61 28.61
CA ILE A 84 -9.41 -26.70 29.21
C ILE A 84 -9.79 -25.57 28.24
N ALA A 85 -8.85 -25.08 27.44
CA ALA A 85 -9.13 -24.09 26.40
C ALA A 85 -10.09 -24.60 25.29
N LYS A 86 -10.17 -25.92 25.08
CA LYS A 86 -11.07 -26.56 24.10
C LYS A 86 -12.54 -26.62 24.58
N LEU A 87 -12.81 -26.37 25.88
CA LEU A 87 -14.17 -26.28 26.42
C LEU A 87 -14.82 -24.89 26.24
N ARG A 88 -14.07 -23.87 25.81
CA ARG A 88 -14.62 -22.54 25.52
C ARG A 88 -15.23 -22.53 24.11
N PRO A 89 -16.45 -22.03 23.90
CA PRO A 89 -17.01 -21.92 22.56
C PRO A 89 -16.11 -21.03 21.71
N ALA A 90 -15.54 -21.60 20.64
CA ALA A 90 -14.70 -20.87 19.72
C ALA A 90 -15.54 -19.77 19.03
N PRO A 91 -15.01 -18.54 18.89
CA PRO A 91 -15.67 -17.52 18.07
C PRO A 91 -15.86 -18.06 16.65
N LYS A 92 -16.98 -17.70 16.00
CA LYS A 92 -17.32 -18.06 14.60
C LYS A 92 -16.35 -17.39 13.62
N THR A 93 -15.10 -17.78 13.68
CA THR A 93 -14.03 -17.37 12.79
C THR A 93 -13.72 -18.53 11.85
N VAL A 94 -13.28 -18.21 10.63
CA VAL A 94 -12.82 -19.21 9.66
C VAL A 94 -11.84 -20.15 10.37
N LYS A 95 -12.13 -21.46 10.36
CA LYS A 95 -11.29 -22.48 11.03
C LYS A 95 -9.90 -22.45 10.39
N LYS A 96 -8.96 -21.76 11.02
CA LYS A 96 -7.55 -21.72 10.63
C LYS A 96 -6.90 -23.05 11.03
N GLU A 97 -6.18 -23.68 10.11
CA GLU A 97 -5.36 -24.84 10.46
C GLU A 97 -4.28 -24.40 11.47
N PRO A 98 -4.18 -25.06 12.64
CA PRO A 98 -3.20 -24.68 13.66
C PRO A 98 -1.78 -24.69 13.09
N GLY A 99 -1.12 -23.53 13.07
CA GLY A 99 0.28 -23.38 12.64
C GLY A 99 0.51 -23.03 11.17
N VAL A 100 -0.54 -22.89 10.34
CA VAL A 100 -0.41 -22.39 8.97
C VAL A 100 -0.83 -20.92 8.92
N PRO A 101 0.06 -19.98 8.55
CA PRO A 101 -0.33 -18.60 8.31
C PRO A 101 -1.38 -18.50 7.21
N GLY A 102 -2.47 -17.79 7.48
CA GLY A 102 -3.50 -17.49 6.50
C GLY A 102 -3.26 -16.14 5.82
N THR A 103 -4.06 -15.84 4.80
CA THR A 103 -4.03 -14.57 4.06
C THR A 103 -4.10 -13.35 5.00
N TRP A 104 -4.95 -13.39 6.03
CA TRP A 104 -5.08 -12.30 7.01
C TRP A 104 -3.81 -12.08 7.86
N ASP A 105 -3.03 -13.12 8.12
CA ASP A 105 -1.75 -12.95 8.81
C ASP A 105 -0.74 -12.27 7.89
N GLY A 106 -0.71 -12.65 6.61
CA GLY A 106 0.10 -11.99 5.59
C GLY A 106 -0.26 -10.51 5.44
N ILE A 107 -1.55 -10.17 5.35
CA ILE A 107 -2.03 -8.78 5.27
C ILE A 107 -1.53 -7.97 6.47
N ARG A 108 -1.58 -8.54 7.68
CA ARG A 108 -1.09 -7.87 8.89
C ARG A 108 0.41 -7.58 8.84
N VAL A 109 1.20 -8.51 8.33
CA VAL A 109 2.64 -8.30 8.12
C VAL A 109 2.84 -7.19 7.09
N LEU A 110 2.17 -7.25 5.94
CA LEU A 110 2.26 -6.23 4.88
C LEU A 110 1.89 -4.83 5.40
N ASN A 111 0.86 -4.71 6.25
CA ASN A 111 0.50 -3.43 6.89
C ASN A 111 1.62 -2.85 7.77
N GLY A 112 2.48 -3.69 8.34
CA GLY A 112 3.60 -3.25 9.17
C GLY A 112 4.85 -2.89 8.36
N ILE A 113 5.06 -3.52 7.20
CA ILE A 113 6.27 -3.36 6.40
C ILE A 113 6.11 -2.42 5.21
N VAL A 114 4.92 -2.32 4.63
CA VAL A 114 4.64 -1.47 3.46
C VAL A 114 4.10 -0.13 3.93
N LYS A 115 4.68 0.95 3.43
CA LYS A 115 4.26 2.32 3.67
C LYS A 115 4.00 3.00 2.34
N ILE A 116 2.84 3.62 2.24
CA ILE A 116 2.44 4.40 1.08
C ILE A 116 2.42 5.86 1.52
N ASN A 117 3.08 6.72 0.77
CA ASN A 117 3.07 8.16 0.97
C ASN A 117 2.66 8.84 -0.33
N TYR A 118 1.73 9.78 -0.26
CA TYR A 118 1.24 10.53 -1.41
C TYR A 118 1.54 12.01 -1.23
N ASP A 119 2.32 12.56 -2.14
CA ASP A 119 2.56 14.00 -2.22
C ASP A 119 1.53 14.64 -3.17
N MET A 120 0.57 15.36 -2.61
CA MET A 120 -0.49 16.03 -3.37
C MET A 120 0.01 17.18 -4.26
N LYS A 121 1.19 17.75 -3.97
CA LYS A 121 1.73 18.87 -4.75
C LYS A 121 2.42 18.39 -6.01
N GLU A 122 3.21 17.32 -5.86
CA GLU A 122 3.99 16.73 -6.95
C GLU A 122 3.22 15.62 -7.68
N ASP A 123 2.06 15.19 -7.16
CA ASP A 123 1.27 14.05 -7.63
C ASP A 123 2.09 12.74 -7.67
N ILE A 124 2.95 12.56 -6.66
CA ILE A 124 3.87 11.41 -6.55
C ILE A 124 3.39 10.47 -5.45
N ILE A 125 3.22 9.20 -5.82
CA ILE A 125 2.97 8.11 -4.87
C ILE A 125 4.29 7.37 -4.64
N THR A 126 4.75 7.35 -3.39
CA THR A 126 5.95 6.63 -2.96
C THR A 126 5.55 5.37 -2.19
N ILE A 127 5.98 4.21 -2.68
CA ILE A 127 5.82 2.91 -2.01
C ILE A 127 7.16 2.54 -1.38
N SER A 128 7.17 2.40 -0.05
CA SER A 128 8.36 1.98 0.71
C SER A 128 8.10 0.64 1.38
N VAL A 129 9.06 -0.28 1.30
CA VAL A 129 8.97 -1.60 1.93
C VAL A 129 10.16 -1.82 2.86
N ASP A 130 9.88 -2.02 4.14
CA ASP A 130 10.86 -2.35 5.17
C ASP A 130 10.92 -3.89 5.36
N PHE A 131 11.95 -4.56 4.81
CA PHE A 131 12.13 -6.00 4.98
C PHE A 131 13.59 -6.37 5.34
N PRO A 132 13.86 -7.44 6.12
CA PRO A 132 15.22 -7.82 6.51
C PRO A 132 16.16 -8.15 5.34
N ASP A 133 15.61 -8.78 4.29
CA ASP A 133 16.34 -9.09 3.07
C ASP A 133 16.15 -7.96 2.03
N PRO A 134 17.23 -7.25 1.61
CA PRO A 134 17.14 -6.09 0.72
C PRO A 134 16.59 -6.45 -0.66
N ASP A 135 16.98 -7.61 -1.20
CA ASP A 135 16.50 -8.06 -2.52
C ASP A 135 15.00 -8.38 -2.47
N MET A 136 14.54 -9.01 -1.39
CA MET A 136 13.13 -9.28 -1.20
C MET A 136 12.32 -8.00 -0.94
N ALA A 137 12.88 -6.98 -0.27
CA ALA A 137 12.21 -5.69 -0.12
C ALA A 137 11.88 -5.07 -1.48
N ALA A 138 12.85 -5.06 -2.40
CA ALA A 138 12.66 -4.57 -3.76
C ALA A 138 11.64 -5.41 -4.54
N ARG A 139 11.71 -6.74 -4.42
CA ARG A 139 10.72 -7.65 -5.04
C ARG A 139 9.31 -7.39 -4.54
N ILE A 140 9.10 -7.24 -3.24
CA ILE A 140 7.78 -6.95 -2.67
C ILE A 140 7.26 -5.62 -3.20
N ALA A 141 8.08 -4.56 -3.22
CA ALA A 141 7.67 -3.29 -3.79
C ALA A 141 7.27 -3.42 -5.26
N ASN A 142 8.03 -4.18 -6.05
CA ASN A 142 7.71 -4.48 -7.44
C ASN A 142 6.40 -5.29 -7.58
N TYR A 143 6.14 -6.23 -6.69
CA TYR A 143 4.88 -6.99 -6.68
C TYR A 143 3.67 -6.09 -6.47
N PHE A 144 3.76 -5.08 -5.59
CA PHE A 144 2.69 -4.09 -5.44
C PHE A 144 2.45 -3.31 -6.73
N VAL A 145 3.51 -2.85 -7.39
CA VAL A 145 3.42 -2.10 -8.66
C VAL A 145 2.77 -2.96 -9.75
N LEU A 146 3.23 -4.20 -9.93
CA LEU A 146 2.72 -5.11 -10.94
C LEU A 146 1.26 -5.51 -10.67
N THR A 147 0.94 -5.89 -9.44
CA THR A 147 -0.43 -6.29 -9.08
C THR A 147 -1.39 -5.13 -9.14
N LEU A 148 -0.98 -3.92 -8.75
CA LEU A 148 -1.80 -2.71 -8.89
C LEU A 148 -2.14 -2.45 -10.35
N ASN A 149 -1.13 -2.51 -11.23
CA ASN A 149 -1.31 -2.30 -12.65
C ASN A 149 -2.25 -3.35 -13.27
N ASP A 150 -2.03 -4.62 -12.95
CA ASP A 150 -2.86 -5.72 -13.45
C ASP A 150 -4.31 -5.58 -12.96
N HIS A 151 -4.52 -5.38 -11.66
CA HIS A 151 -5.86 -5.17 -11.09
C HIS A 151 -6.60 -3.99 -11.75
N MET A 152 -5.93 -2.84 -11.90
CA MET A 152 -6.53 -1.65 -12.52
C MET A 152 -6.87 -1.87 -13.99
N SER A 153 -5.96 -2.48 -14.75
CA SER A 153 -6.19 -2.77 -16.17
C SER A 153 -7.33 -3.78 -16.37
N MET A 154 -7.36 -4.86 -15.57
CA MET A 154 -8.42 -5.86 -15.63
C MET A 154 -9.78 -5.26 -15.27
N GLU A 155 -9.85 -4.45 -14.22
CA GLU A 155 -11.11 -3.86 -13.79
C GLU A 155 -11.61 -2.82 -14.80
N ALA A 156 -10.72 -1.98 -15.34
CA ALA A 156 -11.07 -1.04 -16.39
C ALA A 156 -11.57 -1.74 -17.67
N LYS A 157 -10.88 -2.82 -18.09
CA LYS A 157 -11.31 -3.66 -19.22
C LYS A 157 -12.70 -4.27 -18.98
N ARG A 158 -12.93 -4.79 -17.78
CA ARG A 158 -14.22 -5.39 -17.39
C ARG A 158 -15.34 -4.36 -17.45
N ILE A 159 -15.15 -3.20 -16.84
CA ILE A 159 -16.13 -2.11 -16.83
C ILE A 159 -16.38 -1.58 -18.24
N ALA A 160 -15.33 -1.35 -19.02
CA ALA A 160 -15.43 -0.86 -20.39
C ALA A 160 -16.19 -1.84 -21.29
N THR A 161 -15.93 -3.14 -21.14
CA THR A 161 -16.61 -4.21 -21.89
C THR A 161 -18.09 -4.27 -21.55
N THR A 162 -18.46 -4.30 -20.27
CA THR A 162 -19.86 -4.30 -19.82
C THR A 162 -20.59 -3.05 -20.31
N ASN A 163 -19.97 -1.87 -20.22
CA ASN A 163 -20.59 -0.63 -20.67
C ASN A 163 -20.74 -0.59 -22.19
N ARG A 164 -19.77 -1.11 -22.95
CA ARG A 164 -19.85 -1.24 -24.41
C ARG A 164 -21.04 -2.12 -24.81
N GLU A 165 -21.19 -3.29 -24.19
CA GLU A 165 -22.31 -4.21 -24.45
C GLU A 165 -23.66 -3.55 -24.16
N TYR A 166 -23.77 -2.82 -23.05
CA TYR A 166 -24.97 -2.05 -22.73
C TYR A 166 -25.28 -0.97 -23.78
N LEU A 167 -24.26 -0.22 -24.23
CA LEU A 167 -24.42 0.83 -25.25
C LEU A 167 -24.81 0.24 -26.61
N GLU A 168 -24.25 -0.91 -27.00
CA GLU A 168 -24.65 -1.64 -28.20
C GLU A 168 -26.11 -2.09 -28.15
N GLN A 169 -26.58 -2.51 -26.96
CA GLN A 169 -27.98 -2.85 -26.75
C GLN A 169 -28.91 -1.62 -26.83
N GLN A 170 -28.47 -0.45 -26.38
CA GLN A 170 -29.24 0.81 -26.50
C GLN A 170 -29.28 1.32 -27.93
N LEU A 171 -28.22 1.09 -28.71
CA LEU A 171 -28.12 1.47 -30.11
C LEU A 171 -29.20 0.78 -30.96
N THR A 172 -29.52 -0.48 -30.67
CA THR A 172 -30.56 -1.23 -31.40
C THR A 172 -31.99 -0.80 -31.03
N GLN A 173 -32.17 -0.18 -29.86
CA GLN A 173 -33.47 0.28 -29.35
C GLN A 173 -33.75 1.75 -29.68
N THR A 174 -32.74 2.50 -30.12
CA THR A 174 -32.84 3.93 -30.38
C THR A 174 -32.95 4.20 -31.87
N SER A 175 -34.00 4.92 -32.30
CA SER A 175 -34.20 5.32 -33.70
C SER A 175 -33.76 6.74 -34.02
N ASP A 176 -33.50 7.58 -33.01
CA ASP A 176 -33.07 8.97 -33.20
C ASP A 176 -31.61 9.03 -33.70
N PRO A 177 -31.34 9.59 -34.89
CA PRO A 177 -29.98 9.62 -35.46
C PRO A 177 -28.97 10.41 -34.62
N ILE A 178 -29.40 11.45 -33.91
CA ILE A 178 -28.54 12.28 -33.05
C ILE A 178 -28.12 11.47 -31.83
N VAL A 179 -29.06 10.74 -31.23
CA VAL A 179 -28.76 9.86 -30.08
C VAL A 179 -27.87 8.69 -30.50
N GLN A 180 -28.13 8.07 -31.66
CA GLN A 180 -27.25 7.02 -32.20
C GLN A 180 -25.82 7.53 -32.39
N GLN A 181 -25.63 8.71 -32.97
CA GLN A 181 -24.30 9.31 -33.13
C GLN A 181 -23.60 9.51 -31.77
N LYS A 182 -24.33 9.92 -30.73
CA LYS A 182 -23.76 10.05 -29.39
C LYS A 182 -23.37 8.70 -28.79
N ILE A 183 -24.19 7.66 -28.98
CA ILE A 183 -23.91 6.30 -28.51
C ILE A 183 -22.66 5.74 -29.21
N TYR A 184 -22.50 5.93 -30.53
CA TYR A 184 -21.28 5.52 -31.23
C TYR A 184 -20.01 6.15 -30.65
N ASN A 185 -20.05 7.44 -30.31
CA ASN A 185 -18.92 8.12 -29.69
C ASN A 185 -18.59 7.52 -28.31
N LEU A 186 -19.61 7.15 -27.52
CA LEU A 186 -19.42 6.48 -26.24
C LEU A 186 -18.86 5.05 -26.41
N ILE A 187 -19.31 4.31 -27.43
CA ILE A 187 -18.78 2.98 -27.75
C ILE A 187 -17.30 3.10 -28.15
N ALA A 188 -16.94 4.06 -28.99
CA ALA A 188 -15.56 4.32 -29.39
C ALA A 188 -14.66 4.60 -28.17
N ASP A 189 -15.14 5.42 -27.23
CA ASP A 189 -14.46 5.70 -25.96
C ASP A 189 -14.24 4.42 -25.11
N LYS A 190 -15.22 3.50 -25.06
CA LYS A 190 -15.04 2.21 -24.36
C LYS A 190 -14.11 1.25 -25.08
N ILE A 191 -14.08 1.28 -26.42
CA ILE A 191 -13.12 0.51 -27.21
C ILE A 191 -11.70 1.03 -26.95
N GLU A 192 -11.49 2.34 -26.96
CA GLU A 192 -10.20 2.96 -26.61
C GLU A 192 -9.73 2.55 -25.21
N THR A 193 -10.59 2.69 -24.20
CA THR A 193 -10.29 2.27 -22.82
C THR A 193 -9.88 0.80 -22.74
N THR A 194 -10.61 -0.08 -23.43
CA THR A 194 -10.32 -1.52 -23.49
C THR A 194 -8.95 -1.80 -24.14
N MET A 195 -8.65 -1.11 -25.25
CA MET A 195 -7.37 -1.24 -25.94
C MET A 195 -6.21 -0.77 -25.06
N MET A 196 -6.36 0.37 -24.36
CA MET A 196 -5.34 0.88 -23.44
C MET A 196 -5.10 -0.09 -22.27
N ALA A 197 -6.17 -0.68 -21.71
CA ALA A 197 -6.06 -1.66 -20.64
C ALA A 197 -5.35 -2.96 -21.09
N GLU A 198 -5.51 -3.37 -22.35
CA GLU A 198 -4.86 -4.58 -22.89
C GLU A 198 -3.34 -4.46 -22.99
N VAL A 199 -2.83 -3.24 -23.27
CA VAL A 199 -1.38 -2.98 -23.37
C VAL A 199 -0.67 -3.14 -22.02
N LYS A 200 -1.42 -3.07 -20.90
CA LYS A 200 -0.99 -3.14 -19.50
C LYS A 200 0.02 -2.05 -19.09
N GLU A 201 1.08 -1.80 -19.85
CA GLU A 201 2.12 -0.85 -19.49
C GLU A 201 1.60 0.60 -19.46
N GLY A 202 1.78 1.26 -18.31
CA GLY A 202 1.48 2.68 -18.18
C GLY A 202 -0.01 3.04 -18.22
N PHE A 203 -0.92 2.07 -18.01
CA PHE A 203 -2.36 2.29 -18.14
C PHE A 203 -2.91 3.35 -17.17
N ALA A 204 -2.63 3.21 -15.87
CA ALA A 204 -3.15 4.11 -14.84
C ALA A 204 -2.09 5.05 -14.25
N PHE A 205 -0.82 4.68 -14.31
CA PHE A 205 0.28 5.44 -13.73
C PHE A 205 1.59 5.13 -14.44
N LYS A 206 2.54 6.07 -14.36
CA LYS A 206 3.90 5.87 -14.84
C LYS A 206 4.84 5.61 -13.68
N VAL A 207 5.62 4.53 -13.77
CA VAL A 207 6.70 4.27 -12.81
C VAL A 207 7.84 5.25 -13.11
N LEU A 208 8.06 6.20 -12.19
CA LEU A 208 9.14 7.19 -12.30
C LEU A 208 10.49 6.58 -11.92
N ASP A 209 10.51 5.83 -10.81
CA ASP A 209 11.70 5.16 -10.28
C ASP A 209 11.35 3.70 -9.96
N PRO A 210 11.94 2.71 -10.66
CA PRO A 210 11.65 1.30 -10.41
C PRO A 210 12.17 0.84 -9.05
N PRO A 211 11.47 -0.09 -8.36
CA PRO A 211 11.94 -0.58 -7.07
C PRO A 211 13.30 -1.29 -7.18
N MET A 212 14.29 -0.80 -6.44
CA MET A 212 15.64 -1.36 -6.41
C MET A 212 16.09 -1.70 -4.98
N ALA A 213 16.94 -2.72 -4.86
CA ALA A 213 17.49 -3.12 -3.57
C ALA A 213 18.39 -2.00 -3.02
N PRO A 214 18.27 -1.66 -1.73
CA PRO A 214 19.06 -0.57 -1.15
C PRO A 214 20.52 -0.99 -0.94
N ASP A 215 21.46 -0.15 -1.38
CA ASP A 215 22.91 -0.37 -1.17
C ASP A 215 23.30 -0.37 0.31
N LYS A 216 22.55 0.35 1.15
CA LYS A 216 22.82 0.51 2.58
C LYS A 216 21.58 0.22 3.41
N LYS A 217 21.78 -0.45 4.55
CA LYS A 217 20.71 -0.76 5.50
C LYS A 217 20.06 0.53 6.04
N SER A 218 18.74 0.61 5.97
CA SER A 218 17.97 1.77 6.46
C SER A 218 17.89 1.83 8.00
N LYS A 219 17.88 0.67 8.67
CA LYS A 219 17.75 0.53 10.13
C LYS A 219 18.55 -0.67 10.67
N PRO A 220 18.97 -0.65 11.95
CA PRO A 220 18.97 0.49 12.86
C PRO A 220 20.11 1.46 12.58
N LYS A 221 19.91 2.77 12.84
CA LYS A 221 20.95 3.79 12.74
C LYS A 221 21.92 3.70 13.94
N ARG A 222 22.85 2.75 13.88
CA ARG A 222 23.78 2.40 14.99
C ARG A 222 24.53 3.62 15.57
N ALA A 223 24.94 4.55 14.72
CA ALA A 223 25.61 5.79 15.16
C ALA A 223 24.71 6.67 16.03
N GLN A 224 23.44 6.85 15.64
CA GLN A 224 22.48 7.63 16.45
C GLN A 224 22.20 6.94 17.79
N MET A 225 22.08 5.61 17.81
CA MET A 225 21.91 4.86 19.05
C MET A 225 23.10 5.03 19.99
N ALA A 226 24.33 4.98 19.48
CA ALA A 226 25.54 5.18 20.28
C ALA A 226 25.61 6.60 20.88
N VAL A 227 25.29 7.63 20.10
CA VAL A 227 25.27 9.03 20.60
C VAL A 227 24.23 9.21 21.69
N VAL A 228 23.01 8.69 21.49
CA VAL A 228 21.94 8.77 22.51
C VAL A 228 22.32 8.00 23.77
N ALA A 229 22.86 6.78 23.65
CA ALA A 229 23.31 5.99 24.79
C ALA A 229 24.43 6.69 25.58
N PHE A 230 25.38 7.32 24.89
CA PHE A 230 26.43 8.12 25.52
C PHE A 230 25.85 9.30 26.29
N MET A 231 24.97 10.11 25.67
CA MET A 231 24.33 11.23 26.35
C MET A 231 23.54 10.78 27.59
N VAL A 232 22.74 9.72 27.47
CA VAL A 232 21.96 9.16 28.59
C VAL A 232 22.88 8.69 29.73
N SER A 233 24.01 8.05 29.41
CA SER A 233 24.97 7.61 30.41
C SER A 233 25.61 8.77 31.20
N VAL A 234 25.91 9.88 30.53
CA VAL A 234 26.47 11.08 31.17
C VAL A 234 25.45 11.70 32.12
N PHE A 235 24.19 11.85 31.70
CA PHE A 235 23.13 12.36 32.57
C PHE A 235 22.92 11.48 33.79
N ILE A 236 22.83 10.15 33.61
CA ILE A 236 22.68 9.20 34.73
C ILE A 236 23.87 9.32 35.69
N GLY A 237 25.10 9.48 35.17
CA GLY A 237 26.29 9.70 35.98
C GLY A 237 26.20 10.95 36.86
N ILE A 238 25.79 12.09 36.27
CA ILE A 238 25.60 13.35 37.00
C ILE A 238 24.51 13.19 38.08
N PHE A 239 23.37 12.60 37.74
CA PHE A 239 22.28 12.35 38.69
C PHE A 239 22.72 11.43 39.84
N ALA A 240 23.47 10.37 39.56
CA ALA A 240 23.97 9.47 40.58
C ALA A 240 24.90 10.17 41.58
N VAL A 241 25.77 11.07 41.11
CA VAL A 241 26.65 11.87 41.97
C VAL A 241 25.83 12.83 42.84
N LEU A 242 24.88 13.56 42.26
CA LEU A 242 24.02 14.47 43.01
C LEU A 242 23.16 13.74 44.04
N PHE A 243 22.62 12.57 43.69
CA PHE A 243 21.82 11.74 44.59
C PHE A 243 22.66 11.20 45.76
N LYS A 244 23.89 10.76 45.48
CA LYS A 244 24.83 10.35 46.52
C LYS A 244 25.16 11.51 47.47
N GLU A 245 25.38 12.70 46.94
CA GLU A 245 25.63 13.90 47.75
C GLU A 245 24.41 14.29 48.61
N TYR A 246 23.22 14.21 48.02
CA TYR A 246 21.96 14.48 48.71
C TYR A 246 21.74 13.52 49.91
N ILE A 247 21.96 12.22 49.73
CA ILE A 247 21.88 11.24 50.83
C ILE A 247 22.93 11.52 51.91
N ARG A 248 24.17 11.85 51.53
CA ARG A 248 25.23 12.20 52.50
C ARG A 248 24.81 13.37 53.37
N LYS A 249 24.28 14.44 52.76
CA LYS A 249 23.85 15.65 53.47
C LYS A 249 22.70 15.38 54.44
N ILE A 250 21.75 14.51 54.08
CA ILE A 250 20.66 14.09 55.00
C ILE A 250 21.24 13.35 56.21
N LYS A 251 22.20 12.44 56.01
CA LYS A 251 22.80 11.68 57.10
C LYS A 251 23.59 12.56 58.07
N GLU A 252 24.33 13.54 57.56
CA GLU A 252 25.05 14.53 58.38
C GLU A 252 24.09 15.42 59.20
N ASN A 253 23.01 15.92 58.58
CA ASN A 253 21.99 16.70 59.28
C ASN A 253 21.22 15.87 60.34
N SER A 254 21.09 14.56 60.15
CA SER A 254 20.45 13.67 61.12
C SER A 254 21.36 13.32 62.31
N ALA A 255 22.69 13.36 62.14
CA ALA A 255 23.67 13.08 63.18
C ALA A 255 24.00 14.29 64.07
N GLY A 256 23.73 15.52 63.59
CA GLY A 256 23.95 16.76 64.36
C GLY A 256 22.82 17.16 65.32
N GLY A 257 21.74 16.38 65.41
CA GLY A 257 20.54 16.71 66.19
C GLY A 257 20.52 16.31 67.67
N HIS A 258 21.67 16.06 68.31
CA HIS A 258 21.76 15.66 69.74
C HIS A 258 22.49 16.65 70.65
N HIS A 259 22.60 17.91 70.22
CA HIS A 259 23.04 19.00 71.09
C HIS A 259 22.06 20.18 70.97
N ALA A 260 20.93 20.06 71.66
CA ALA A 260 20.10 21.17 72.10
C ALA A 260 19.59 20.84 73.50
#